data_AF-A0A6P0R5N7-F1
#
_entry.id   AF-A0A6P0R5N7-F1
#
_cell.length_a   1.000
_cell.length_b   1.000
_cell.length_c   1.000
_cell.angle_alpha   90.00
_cell.angle_beta   90.00
_cell.angle_gamma   90.00
#
_symmetry.space_group_name_H-M   'P 1'
#
loop_
_entity.id
_entity.type
_entity.pdbx_description
1 polymer ?
#
loop_
_entity_poly.entity_id
_entity_poly.type
_entity_poly.pdbx_seq_one_letter_code
_entity_poly.pdbx_strand_id
1 'polypeptide(L)'
;MSQIFKQGYAVVVGVGADLPVTVDDATAVANLLGDPSRCAYPNEQVRLLTGENANRTNVLSALSWLAEMTGEDDTAIAYFSGHGIETPDYYLMPYGYDMANLEGTAIRGETFTEHLRAIKAKKLLVLLDCCHAGGQAEAKGMIKSPLPPSAIAQFGSSSGRVIIASSRKDEKSWTGNPYSVFTVALLEALAGYGAFEKDGYARVLELASWVLHKVKERTGDKQHPIFSGNVQDNFALAWYAGGEKSLRPLPKWETNISSIKSGLDVRQVNSWKRMLANYRENLLLIEERMSEYVEFNQIPLQYVKNKNLTEDKIADLEQKLGIKG
;
A
#
# COMPACT_ATOMS: atom_id res chain seq x y z
N MET A 1 -22.74 23.51 9.66
CA MET A 1 -21.29 23.79 9.54
C MET A 1 -20.58 22.46 9.67
N SER A 2 -19.62 22.15 8.80
CA SER A 2 -18.82 20.93 8.93
C SER A 2 -17.98 21.00 10.21
N GLN A 3 -17.91 19.89 10.93
CA GLN A 3 -16.98 19.72 12.05
C GLN A 3 -15.55 19.65 11.51
N ILE A 4 -14.56 19.91 12.36
CA ILE A 4 -13.13 19.73 12.03
C ILE A 4 -12.59 18.60 12.91
N PHE A 5 -11.87 17.66 12.32
CA PHE A 5 -11.24 16.54 13.02
C PHE A 5 -9.80 16.90 13.42
N LYS A 6 -9.65 17.82 14.39
CA LYS A 6 -8.36 18.44 14.77
C LYS A 6 -7.33 17.48 15.40
N GLN A 7 -7.81 16.34 15.89
CA GLN A 7 -6.99 15.31 16.54
C GLN A 7 -6.43 14.28 15.56
N GLY A 8 -6.70 14.42 14.25
CA GLY A 8 -6.27 13.47 13.24
C GLY A 8 -4.98 13.89 12.55
N TYR A 9 -4.03 12.98 12.42
CA TYR A 9 -2.84 13.16 11.58
C TYR A 9 -2.65 11.98 10.64
N ALA A 10 -2.21 12.23 9.42
CA ALA A 10 -2.04 11.18 8.43
C ALA A 10 -0.76 11.34 7.60
N VAL A 11 -0.09 10.22 7.36
CA VAL A 11 0.92 10.06 6.31
C VAL A 11 0.35 9.11 5.28
N VAL A 12 0.29 9.54 4.02
CA VAL A 12 -0.31 8.80 2.91
C VAL A 12 0.71 8.70 1.79
N VAL A 13 1.12 7.48 1.44
CA VAL A 13 2.20 7.21 0.50
C VAL A 13 1.67 6.39 -0.68
N GLY A 14 1.91 6.88 -1.90
CA GLY A 14 1.63 6.18 -3.16
C GLY A 14 2.86 6.15 -4.04
N VAL A 15 3.52 5.00 -4.13
CA VAL A 15 4.87 4.89 -4.71
C VAL A 15 4.96 5.33 -6.17
N GLY A 16 3.95 4.99 -6.97
CA GLY A 16 3.94 5.23 -8.41
C GLY A 16 4.91 4.33 -9.17
N ALA A 17 5.69 4.93 -10.07
CA ALA A 17 6.61 4.23 -10.97
C ALA A 17 5.91 3.17 -11.85
N ASP A 18 6.24 1.89 -11.66
CA ASP A 18 5.69 0.73 -12.35
C ASP A 18 4.27 0.36 -11.89
N LEU A 19 3.81 0.94 -10.78
CA LEU A 19 2.45 0.79 -10.24
C LEU A 19 1.69 2.14 -10.15
N PRO A 20 1.33 2.81 -11.28
CA PRO A 20 0.75 4.15 -11.29
C PRO A 20 -0.55 4.31 -10.47
N VAL A 21 -1.35 3.25 -10.36
CA VAL A 21 -2.60 3.24 -9.57
C VAL A 21 -2.36 3.62 -8.10
N THR A 22 -1.17 3.34 -7.55
CA THR A 22 -0.84 3.67 -6.16
C THR A 22 -0.80 5.18 -5.91
N VAL A 23 -0.48 5.98 -6.94
CA VAL A 23 -0.56 7.45 -6.87
C VAL A 23 -2.02 7.89 -6.82
N ASP A 24 -2.86 7.29 -7.66
CA ASP A 24 -4.30 7.57 -7.68
C ASP A 24 -4.96 7.18 -6.35
N ASP A 25 -4.57 6.03 -5.79
CA ASP A 25 -5.01 5.53 -4.49
C ASP A 25 -4.65 6.48 -3.35
N ALA A 26 -3.36 6.79 -3.20
CA ALA A 26 -2.87 7.68 -2.14
C ALA A 26 -3.46 9.09 -2.25
N THR A 27 -3.58 9.61 -3.48
CA THR A 27 -4.20 10.92 -3.73
C THR A 27 -5.67 10.91 -3.33
N ALA A 28 -6.42 9.85 -3.64
CA ALA A 28 -7.82 9.74 -3.27
C ALA A 28 -8.01 9.67 -1.75
N VAL A 29 -7.18 8.90 -1.05
CA VAL A 29 -7.21 8.81 0.42
C VAL A 29 -6.89 10.17 1.04
N ALA A 30 -5.81 10.83 0.62
CA ALA A 30 -5.44 12.15 1.15
C ALA A 30 -6.52 13.21 0.89
N ASN A 31 -7.10 13.23 -0.32
CA ASN A 31 -8.19 14.15 -0.65
C ASN A 31 -9.43 13.90 0.20
N LEU A 32 -9.81 12.64 0.42
CA LEU A 32 -10.97 12.32 1.27
C LEU A 32 -10.72 12.72 2.72
N LEU A 33 -9.50 12.50 3.23
CA LEU A 33 -9.08 12.92 4.57
C LEU A 33 -9.18 14.44 4.77
N GLY A 34 -8.63 15.21 3.82
CA GLY A 34 -8.61 16.68 3.88
C GLY A 34 -9.93 17.38 3.50
N ASP A 35 -10.88 16.69 2.85
CA ASP A 35 -12.15 17.30 2.45
C ASP A 35 -13.01 17.64 3.68
N PRO A 36 -13.31 18.95 3.94
CA PRO A 36 -14.11 19.39 5.09
C PRO A 36 -15.54 18.83 5.09
N SER A 37 -16.04 18.42 3.93
CA SER A 37 -17.35 17.80 3.78
C SER A 37 -17.33 16.28 3.98
N ARG A 38 -16.16 15.70 4.29
CA ARG A 38 -15.91 14.26 4.43
C ARG A 38 -15.24 13.98 5.77
N CYS A 39 -13.94 13.71 5.76
CA CYS A 39 -13.16 13.40 6.95
C CYS A 39 -12.75 14.62 7.76
N ALA A 40 -12.70 15.78 7.11
CA ALA A 40 -12.50 17.08 7.70
C ALA A 40 -11.22 17.21 8.56
N TYR A 41 -10.15 16.57 8.12
CA TYR A 41 -8.81 16.86 8.65
C TYR A 41 -8.39 18.25 8.15
N PRO A 42 -7.77 19.08 8.98
CA PRO A 42 -6.94 20.19 8.52
C PRO A 42 -5.91 19.69 7.49
N ASN A 43 -5.77 20.39 6.37
CA ASN A 43 -4.89 19.98 5.26
C ASN A 43 -3.44 19.82 5.70
N GLU A 44 -2.98 20.67 6.63
CA GLU A 44 -1.64 20.61 7.22
C GLU A 44 -1.38 19.36 8.07
N GLN A 45 -2.43 18.62 8.46
CA GLN A 45 -2.33 17.37 9.20
C GLN A 45 -2.31 16.13 8.29
N VAL A 46 -2.42 16.30 6.96
CA VAL A 46 -2.36 15.21 5.97
C VAL A 46 -1.12 15.39 5.09
N ARG A 47 -0.13 14.53 5.26
CA ARG A 47 1.10 14.52 4.45
C ARG A 47 1.02 13.47 3.36
N LEU A 48 0.86 13.91 2.11
CA LEU A 48 0.85 13.06 0.91
C LEU A 48 2.24 12.99 0.27
N LEU A 49 2.72 11.78 -0.01
CA LEU A 49 3.93 11.52 -0.78
C LEU A 49 3.60 10.64 -1.99
N THR A 50 3.92 11.11 -3.20
CA THR A 50 3.67 10.36 -4.44
C THR A 50 4.85 10.41 -5.41
N GLY A 51 5.05 9.35 -6.20
CA GLY A 51 6.09 9.30 -7.23
C GLY A 51 7.48 9.53 -6.64
N GLU A 52 8.29 10.39 -7.26
CA GLU A 52 9.66 10.72 -6.79
C GLU A 52 9.72 11.19 -5.32
N ASN A 53 8.64 11.84 -4.84
CA ASN A 53 8.56 12.27 -3.44
C ASN A 53 8.32 11.11 -2.47
N ALA A 54 7.82 9.97 -2.94
CA ALA A 54 7.62 8.74 -2.17
C ALA A 54 8.89 7.88 -2.12
N ASN A 55 10.08 8.48 -2.07
CA ASN A 55 11.35 7.78 -1.88
C ASN A 55 11.58 7.41 -0.41
N ARG A 56 12.55 6.52 -0.16
CA ARG A 56 12.88 6.00 1.19
C ARG A 56 13.06 7.09 2.25
N THR A 57 13.88 8.08 1.96
CA THR A 57 14.21 9.16 2.91
C THR A 57 12.95 9.92 3.31
N ASN A 58 12.16 10.35 2.32
CA ASN A 58 10.96 11.13 2.57
C ASN A 58 9.88 10.34 3.32
N VAL A 59 9.72 9.05 3.02
CA VAL A 59 8.77 8.19 3.74
C VAL A 59 9.16 8.07 5.21
N LEU A 60 10.44 7.80 5.52
CA LEU A 60 10.90 7.73 6.91
C LEU A 60 10.77 9.08 7.62
N SER A 61 11.15 10.18 6.97
CA SER A 61 10.97 11.54 7.51
C SER A 61 9.50 11.90 7.74
N ALA A 62 8.57 11.40 6.92
CA ALA A 62 7.14 11.60 7.14
C ALA A 62 6.62 10.83 8.35
N LEU A 63 7.10 9.60 8.58
CA LEU A 63 6.76 8.85 9.79
C LEU A 63 7.34 9.51 11.05
N SER A 64 8.56 10.04 10.99
CA SER A 64 9.14 10.82 12.09
C SER A 64 8.33 12.09 12.38
N TRP A 65 7.92 12.81 11.34
CA TRP A 65 7.00 13.95 11.50
C TRP A 65 5.69 13.54 12.17
N LEU A 66 5.11 12.41 11.79
CA LEU A 66 3.88 11.90 12.41
C LEU A 66 4.09 11.64 13.92
N ALA A 67 5.26 11.15 14.30
CA ALA A 67 5.64 10.95 15.70
C ALA A 67 5.89 12.26 16.47
N GLU A 68 6.43 13.28 15.80
CA GLU A 68 6.65 14.60 16.38
C GLU A 68 5.34 15.36 16.62
N MET A 69 4.42 15.31 15.65
CA MET A 69 3.19 16.11 15.66
C MET A 69 2.05 15.51 16.49
N THR A 70 2.06 14.21 16.75
CA THR A 70 0.98 13.56 17.51
C THR A 70 1.27 13.53 19.00
N GLY A 71 0.25 13.76 19.82
CA GLY A 71 0.19 13.43 21.26
C GLY A 71 -0.52 12.11 21.52
N GLU A 72 -0.62 11.70 22.79
CA GLU A 72 -1.22 10.40 23.16
C GLU A 72 -2.72 10.29 22.82
N ASP A 73 -3.45 11.40 22.88
CA ASP A 73 -4.89 11.48 22.63
C ASP A 73 -5.25 11.64 21.14
N ASP A 74 -4.25 11.89 20.29
CA ASP A 74 -4.45 12.02 18.85
C ASP A 74 -4.71 10.67 18.17
N THR A 75 -5.19 10.74 16.94
CA THR A 75 -5.40 9.60 16.04
C THR A 75 -4.51 9.73 14.82
N ALA A 76 -3.70 8.70 14.57
CA ALA A 76 -2.73 8.67 13.50
C ALA A 76 -3.12 7.64 12.43
N ILE A 77 -2.96 7.99 11.16
CA ILE A 77 -3.07 7.07 10.02
C ILE A 77 -1.74 7.03 9.28
N ALA A 78 -1.22 5.83 9.04
CA ALA A 78 -0.11 5.59 8.12
C ALA A 78 -0.59 4.68 6.98
N TYR A 79 -0.75 5.25 5.79
CA TYR A 79 -1.17 4.52 4.60
C TYR A 79 -0.01 4.40 3.62
N PHE A 80 0.25 3.19 3.12
CA PHE A 80 1.25 2.93 2.10
C PHE A 80 0.67 2.06 0.99
N SER A 81 0.73 2.54 -0.25
CA SER A 81 0.36 1.83 -1.47
C SER A 81 1.57 1.71 -2.39
N GLY A 82 1.96 0.49 -2.74
CA GLY A 82 3.24 0.23 -3.41
C GLY A 82 3.60 -1.24 -3.53
N HIS A 83 4.89 -1.50 -3.77
CA HIS A 83 5.45 -2.84 -3.77
C HIS A 83 5.98 -3.25 -2.39
N GLY A 84 5.91 -4.54 -2.11
CA GLY A 84 6.60 -5.19 -1.01
C GLY A 84 7.29 -6.47 -1.47
N ILE A 85 8.35 -6.85 -0.79
CA ILE A 85 9.09 -8.09 -1.04
C ILE A 85 9.59 -8.70 0.26
N GLU A 86 9.62 -10.04 0.33
CA GLU A 86 10.18 -10.79 1.47
C GLU A 86 11.42 -11.57 1.03
N THR A 87 12.62 -11.14 1.43
CA THR A 87 13.90 -11.80 1.10
C THR A 87 15.09 -11.39 1.99
N PRO A 88 15.47 -12.15 3.03
CA PRO A 88 14.63 -13.07 3.83
C PRO A 88 13.61 -12.31 4.70
N ASP A 89 13.82 -11.01 4.90
CA ASP A 89 12.93 -10.12 5.64
C ASP A 89 11.99 -9.38 4.71
N TYR A 90 10.91 -8.85 5.28
CA TYR A 90 9.97 -8.02 4.54
C TYR A 90 10.49 -6.60 4.35
N TYR A 91 10.35 -6.06 3.13
CA TYR A 91 10.68 -4.68 2.77
C TYR A 91 9.48 -4.04 2.08
N LEU A 92 9.17 -2.80 2.47
CA LEU A 92 8.38 -1.88 1.65
C LEU A 92 9.31 -1.27 0.61
N MET A 93 8.82 -1.05 -0.61
CA MET A 93 9.63 -0.62 -1.75
C MET A 93 9.15 0.78 -2.20
N PRO A 94 9.78 1.85 -1.70
CA PRO A 94 9.47 3.23 -2.09
C PRO A 94 9.95 3.51 -3.53
N TYR A 95 9.67 4.71 -4.03
CA TYR A 95 10.15 5.13 -5.34
C TYR A 95 11.68 5.09 -5.40
N GLY A 96 12.22 4.56 -6.50
CA GLY A 96 13.66 4.44 -6.72
C GLY A 96 14.31 3.29 -5.94
N TYR A 97 13.54 2.28 -5.52
CA TYR A 97 14.11 1.06 -4.96
C TYR A 97 15.05 0.39 -5.97
N ASP A 98 16.11 -0.25 -5.45
CA ASP A 98 17.06 -1.06 -6.21
C ASP A 98 17.14 -2.45 -5.60
N MET A 99 16.81 -3.47 -6.41
CA MET A 99 16.87 -4.88 -5.99
C MET A 99 18.30 -5.32 -5.63
N ALA A 100 19.33 -4.68 -6.17
CA ALA A 100 20.72 -4.93 -5.82
C ALA A 100 21.14 -4.25 -4.50
N ASN A 101 20.35 -3.29 -4.00
CA ASN A 101 20.63 -2.53 -2.78
C ASN A 101 19.35 -2.25 -1.97
N LEU A 102 18.64 -3.32 -1.56
CA LEU A 102 17.41 -3.18 -0.79
C LEU A 102 17.63 -2.48 0.57
N GLU A 103 18.74 -2.73 1.25
CA GLU A 103 19.04 -2.08 2.54
C GLU A 103 19.17 -0.55 2.41
N GLY A 104 19.76 -0.07 1.32
CA GLY A 104 19.95 1.36 1.08
C GLY A 104 18.72 2.07 0.50
N THR A 105 17.86 1.36 -0.23
CA THR A 105 16.81 1.98 -1.07
C THR A 105 15.38 1.56 -0.71
N ALA A 106 15.20 0.41 -0.05
CA ALA A 106 13.92 -0.05 0.47
C ALA A 106 13.80 0.21 1.98
N ILE A 107 12.62 -0.01 2.55
CA ILE A 107 12.37 0.13 3.98
C ILE A 107 12.14 -1.26 4.57
N ARG A 108 13.12 -1.76 5.31
CA ARG A 108 13.00 -3.02 6.05
C ARG A 108 11.87 -2.93 7.07
N GLY A 109 11.14 -4.03 7.25
CA GLY A 109 10.00 -4.11 8.16
C GLY A 109 10.38 -3.75 9.59
N GLU A 110 11.59 -4.09 10.05
CA GLU A 110 12.14 -3.67 11.35
C GLU A 110 12.19 -2.13 11.45
N THR A 111 12.86 -1.47 10.49
CA THR A 111 12.98 -0.01 10.43
C THR A 111 11.61 0.68 10.35
N PHE A 112 10.69 0.16 9.54
CA PHE A 112 9.33 0.66 9.47
C PHE A 112 8.63 0.56 10.84
N THR A 113 8.77 -0.59 11.51
CA THR A 113 8.19 -0.84 12.82
C THR A 113 8.77 0.10 13.88
N GLU A 114 10.06 0.38 13.87
CA GLU A 114 10.71 1.34 14.76
C GLU A 114 10.11 2.75 14.63
N HIS A 115 9.89 3.22 13.40
CA HIS A 115 9.26 4.51 13.16
C HIS A 115 7.81 4.52 13.65
N LEU A 116 7.06 3.43 13.41
CA LEU A 116 5.71 3.29 13.95
C LEU A 116 5.68 3.26 15.49
N ARG A 117 6.70 2.70 16.15
CA ARG A 117 6.82 2.70 17.62
C ARG A 117 7.05 4.11 18.19
N ALA A 118 7.75 4.96 17.45
CA ALA A 118 8.01 6.33 17.88
C ALA A 118 6.74 7.21 17.89
N ILE A 119 5.69 6.83 17.14
CA ILE A 119 4.43 7.58 17.09
C ILE A 119 3.74 7.57 18.45
N LYS A 120 3.52 8.76 19.03
CA LYS A 120 2.96 8.92 20.38
C LYS A 120 1.46 8.63 20.45
N ALA A 121 0.73 8.82 19.36
CA ALA A 121 -0.70 8.50 19.28
C ALA A 121 -0.96 7.05 19.70
N LYS A 122 -1.80 6.88 20.74
CA LYS A 122 -2.28 5.56 21.16
C LYS A 122 -3.23 4.95 20.13
N LYS A 123 -3.95 5.80 19.40
CA LYS A 123 -4.87 5.44 18.31
C LYS A 123 -4.11 5.51 16.98
N LEU A 124 -3.54 4.40 16.54
CA LEU A 124 -2.77 4.32 15.30
C LEU A 124 -3.37 3.26 14.37
N LEU A 125 -3.75 3.67 13.16
CA LEU A 125 -4.14 2.78 12.08
C LEU A 125 -3.05 2.76 11.00
N VAL A 126 -2.52 1.58 10.72
CA VAL A 126 -1.57 1.33 9.63
C VAL A 126 -2.30 0.57 8.52
N LEU A 127 -2.24 1.09 7.30
CA LEU A 127 -2.89 0.52 6.13
C LEU A 127 -1.82 0.20 5.09
N LEU A 128 -1.68 -1.08 4.74
CA LEU A 128 -0.68 -1.54 3.78
C LEU A 128 -1.38 -2.09 2.54
N ASP A 129 -1.47 -1.29 1.49
CA ASP A 129 -1.91 -1.72 0.16
C ASP A 129 -0.72 -2.11 -0.71
N CYS A 130 -0.04 -3.18 -0.31
CA CYS A 130 1.18 -3.64 -0.97
C CYS A 130 0.92 -4.93 -1.75
N CYS A 131 1.25 -4.91 -3.05
CA CYS A 131 1.39 -6.16 -3.81
C CYS A 131 2.76 -6.78 -3.52
N HIS A 132 2.79 -8.08 -3.20
CA HIS A 132 4.04 -8.84 -3.26
C HIS A 132 4.54 -8.88 -4.70
N ALA A 133 5.70 -8.26 -4.97
CA ALA A 133 6.40 -8.34 -6.24
C ALA A 133 7.36 -9.52 -6.25
N GLY A 134 6.86 -10.77 -6.23
CA GLY A 134 7.74 -11.93 -6.47
C GLY A 134 7.23 -13.27 -5.99
N GLY A 135 6.89 -14.13 -6.96
CA GLY A 135 7.28 -15.54 -7.06
C GLY A 135 7.30 -16.41 -5.81
N GLN A 136 6.38 -17.38 -5.80
CA GLN A 136 6.49 -18.72 -5.20
C GLN A 136 7.75 -18.99 -4.35
N ALA A 137 7.57 -18.94 -3.03
CA ALA A 137 8.22 -19.90 -2.16
C ALA A 137 7.11 -20.57 -1.36
N GLU A 138 6.82 -21.83 -1.69
CA GLU A 138 5.91 -22.70 -0.94
C GLU A 138 6.39 -22.83 0.51
N ALA A 139 5.88 -21.99 1.40
CA ALA A 139 5.93 -22.24 2.83
C ALA A 139 4.51 -22.62 3.26
N LYS A 140 4.18 -23.91 3.16
CA LYS A 140 2.96 -24.48 3.73
C LYS A 140 2.92 -24.20 5.24
N GLY A 141 1.84 -23.59 5.72
CA GLY A 141 1.35 -23.85 7.07
C GLY A 141 1.25 -22.71 8.09
N MET A 142 1.54 -21.45 7.77
CA MET A 142 1.28 -20.32 8.70
C MET A 142 0.85 -19.07 7.95
N ILE A 143 -0.17 -18.36 8.46
CA ILE A 143 -0.60 -17.04 7.96
C ILE A 143 0.57 -16.08 8.16
N LYS A 144 1.43 -15.94 7.15
CA LYS A 144 2.53 -14.97 7.14
C LYS A 144 1.98 -13.62 6.71
N SER A 145 2.06 -12.65 7.62
CA SER A 145 1.64 -11.27 7.40
C SER A 145 2.75 -10.49 6.68
N PRO A 146 2.45 -9.43 5.91
CA PRO A 146 3.44 -8.53 5.30
C PRO A 146 4.21 -7.66 6.32
N LEU A 147 4.31 -8.11 7.56
CA LEU A 147 5.02 -7.44 8.63
C LEU A 147 5.80 -8.46 9.45
N PRO A 148 6.92 -8.06 10.05
CA PRO A 148 7.68 -8.95 10.91
C PRO A 148 6.81 -9.41 12.11
N PRO A 149 6.98 -10.64 12.60
CA PRO A 149 6.22 -11.16 13.75
C PRO A 149 6.26 -10.25 14.99
N SER A 150 7.37 -9.52 15.17
CA SER A 150 7.54 -8.55 16.26
C SER A 150 6.57 -7.38 16.17
N ALA A 151 6.27 -6.88 14.97
CA ALA A 151 5.24 -5.85 14.77
C ALA A 151 3.85 -6.41 15.10
N ILE A 152 3.52 -7.59 14.59
CA ILE A 152 2.20 -8.22 14.82
C ILE A 152 1.95 -8.44 16.33
N ALA A 153 2.92 -9.03 17.02
CA ALA A 153 2.82 -9.29 18.46
C ALA A 153 2.62 -8.02 19.27
N GLN A 154 3.24 -6.91 18.87
CA GLN A 154 3.13 -5.62 19.55
C GLN A 154 1.77 -4.95 19.32
N PHE A 155 1.26 -4.96 18.09
CA PHE A 155 -0.07 -4.43 17.81
C PHE A 155 -1.17 -5.30 18.44
N GLY A 156 -0.90 -6.59 18.66
CA GLY A 156 -1.74 -7.47 19.46
C GLY A 156 -1.69 -7.22 20.98
N SER A 157 -0.66 -6.54 21.50
CA SER A 157 -0.51 -6.28 22.93
C SER A 157 -0.82 -4.83 23.35
N SER A 158 -0.78 -3.87 22.42
CA SER A 158 -1.10 -2.46 22.65
C SER A 158 -2.54 -2.15 22.23
N SER A 159 -3.38 -1.68 23.17
CA SER A 159 -4.72 -1.23 22.84
C SER A 159 -4.67 0.03 21.96
N GLY A 160 -5.49 0.05 20.90
CA GLY A 160 -5.63 1.23 20.01
C GLY A 160 -4.70 1.26 18.80
N ARG A 161 -3.82 0.27 18.64
CA ARG A 161 -2.94 0.15 17.47
C ARG A 161 -3.40 -0.97 16.55
N VAL A 162 -3.70 -0.65 15.29
CA VAL A 162 -4.27 -1.55 14.30
C VAL A 162 -3.48 -1.53 13.02
N ILE A 163 -3.30 -2.69 12.41
CA ILE A 163 -2.82 -2.87 11.04
C ILE A 163 -3.92 -3.52 10.21
N ILE A 164 -4.14 -3.00 9.00
CA ILE A 164 -4.90 -3.68 7.95
C ILE A 164 -4.02 -3.77 6.70
N ALA A 165 -3.73 -5.00 6.26
CA ALA A 165 -3.04 -5.24 5.01
C ALA A 165 -4.03 -5.69 3.93
N SER A 166 -3.78 -5.31 2.67
CA SER A 166 -4.76 -5.50 1.59
C SER A 166 -4.94 -6.95 1.14
N SER A 167 -3.94 -7.81 1.29
CA SER A 167 -4.02 -9.22 0.91
C SER A 167 -3.20 -10.12 1.82
N ARG A 168 -3.43 -11.43 1.73
CA ARG A 168 -2.52 -12.42 2.31
C ARG A 168 -1.24 -12.54 1.48
N LYS A 169 -0.20 -13.16 2.07
CA LYS A 169 1.11 -13.34 1.43
C LYS A 169 1.04 -14.09 0.09
N ASP A 170 0.14 -15.05 -0.02
CA ASP A 170 -0.07 -15.89 -1.21
C ASP A 170 -1.07 -15.30 -2.22
N GLU A 171 -1.55 -14.08 -1.96
CA GLU A 171 -2.58 -13.42 -2.76
C GLU A 171 -2.05 -12.13 -3.39
N LYS A 172 -2.64 -11.77 -4.53
CA LYS A 172 -2.40 -10.47 -5.16
C LYS A 172 -3.32 -9.41 -4.54
N SER A 173 -2.82 -8.19 -4.37
CA SER A 173 -3.72 -7.04 -4.22
C SER A 173 -4.20 -6.60 -5.60
N TRP A 174 -5.52 -6.60 -5.80
CA TRP A 174 -6.10 -6.33 -7.11
C TRP A 174 -6.23 -4.84 -7.36
N THR A 175 -5.64 -4.39 -8.47
CA THR A 175 -5.83 -3.04 -8.97
C THR A 175 -7.22 -2.92 -9.61
N GLY A 176 -7.78 -1.72 -9.60
CA GLY A 176 -9.00 -1.39 -10.34
C GLY A 176 -8.81 -0.09 -11.12
N ASN A 177 -9.91 0.44 -11.64
CA ASN A 177 -9.92 1.71 -12.34
C ASN A 177 -11.02 2.60 -11.71
N PRO A 178 -10.70 3.77 -11.13
CA PRO A 178 -9.37 4.37 -11.06
C PRO A 178 -8.50 3.86 -9.89
N TYR A 179 -9.06 3.16 -8.90
CA TYR A 179 -8.38 2.80 -7.64
C TYR A 179 -8.27 1.29 -7.45
N SER A 180 -7.35 0.84 -6.60
CA SER A 180 -7.28 -0.56 -6.15
C SER A 180 -8.58 -0.98 -5.45
N VAL A 181 -8.91 -2.28 -5.49
CA VAL A 181 -10.12 -2.81 -4.83
C VAL A 181 -10.10 -2.55 -3.32
N PHE A 182 -8.91 -2.59 -2.72
CA PHE A 182 -8.70 -2.26 -1.31
C PHE A 182 -8.96 -0.78 -1.04
N THR A 183 -8.35 0.11 -1.82
CA THR A 183 -8.48 1.56 -1.64
C THR A 183 -9.91 2.03 -1.85
N VAL A 184 -10.60 1.46 -2.84
CA VAL A 184 -12.04 1.63 -3.01
C VAL A 184 -12.81 1.34 -1.72
N ALA A 185 -12.63 0.16 -1.13
CA ALA A 185 -13.37 -0.24 0.07
C ALA A 185 -12.99 0.65 1.28
N LEU A 186 -11.73 1.08 1.34
CA LEU A 186 -11.24 2.02 2.35
C LEU A 186 -11.91 3.40 2.23
N LEU A 187 -12.03 3.95 1.01
CA LEU A 187 -12.68 5.24 0.78
C LEU A 187 -14.16 5.21 1.17
N GLU A 188 -14.85 4.12 0.86
CA GLU A 188 -16.23 3.87 1.31
C GLU A 188 -16.33 3.85 2.83
N ALA A 189 -15.49 3.06 3.49
CA ALA A 189 -15.48 2.97 4.94
C ALA A 189 -15.25 4.34 5.62
N LEU A 190 -14.25 5.10 5.15
CA LEU A 190 -13.99 6.46 5.64
C LEU A 190 -15.13 7.44 5.34
N ALA A 191 -15.90 7.21 4.28
CA ALA A 191 -17.09 7.97 3.96
C ALA A 191 -18.33 7.51 4.76
N GLY A 192 -18.19 6.56 5.69
CA GLY A 192 -19.23 6.10 6.61
C GLY A 192 -20.03 4.89 6.10
N TYR A 193 -19.63 4.29 4.97
CA TYR A 193 -20.26 3.04 4.52
C TYR A 193 -19.87 1.92 5.49
N GLY A 194 -20.88 1.19 5.98
CA GLY A 194 -20.67 0.15 6.99
C GLY A 194 -20.59 0.67 8.43
N ALA A 195 -20.80 1.97 8.67
CA ALA A 195 -20.93 2.50 10.02
C ALA A 195 -22.08 1.80 10.78
N PHE A 196 -21.84 1.40 12.02
CA PHE A 196 -22.85 0.72 12.84
C PHE A 196 -23.88 1.74 13.34
N GLU A 197 -23.40 2.93 13.69
CA GLU A 197 -24.21 4.05 14.13
C GLU A 197 -24.14 5.22 13.14
N LYS A 198 -25.23 5.97 13.02
CA LYS A 198 -25.32 7.16 12.15
C LYS A 198 -25.00 8.43 12.91
N ASP A 199 -23.82 8.49 13.51
CA ASP A 199 -23.40 9.58 14.40
C ASP A 199 -22.28 10.47 13.85
N GLY A 200 -21.91 10.26 12.58
CA GLY A 200 -20.93 11.07 11.88
C GLY A 200 -19.50 10.55 12.00
N TYR A 201 -19.20 9.52 12.79
CA TYR A 201 -17.84 9.01 12.94
C TYR A 201 -17.57 7.79 12.06
N ALA A 202 -16.43 7.79 11.36
CA ALA A 202 -15.86 6.58 10.79
C ALA A 202 -14.91 5.96 11.81
N ARG A 203 -15.19 4.73 12.27
CA ARG A 203 -14.39 4.06 13.31
C ARG A 203 -13.61 2.86 12.78
N VAL A 204 -12.58 2.46 13.53
CA VAL A 204 -11.64 1.43 13.08
C VAL A 204 -12.26 0.05 12.86
N LEU A 205 -13.20 -0.40 13.71
CA LEU A 205 -13.84 -1.71 13.53
C LEU A 205 -14.85 -1.71 12.39
N GLU A 206 -15.54 -0.58 12.17
CA GLU A 206 -16.47 -0.40 11.05
C GLU A 206 -15.69 -0.42 9.73
N LEU A 207 -14.57 0.31 9.68
CA LEU A 207 -13.66 0.31 8.55
C LEU A 207 -13.09 -1.08 8.28
N ALA A 208 -12.57 -1.76 9.31
CA ALA A 208 -12.05 -3.10 9.14
C ALA A 208 -13.12 -4.07 8.62
N SER A 209 -14.31 -4.07 9.24
CA SER A 209 -15.42 -4.94 8.83
C SER A 209 -15.83 -4.71 7.37
N TRP A 210 -15.97 -3.43 6.97
CA TRP A 210 -16.35 -3.07 5.61
C TRP A 210 -15.28 -3.48 4.58
N VAL A 211 -14.01 -3.15 4.85
CA VAL A 211 -12.88 -3.47 3.96
C VAL A 211 -12.74 -4.97 3.77
N LEU A 212 -12.74 -5.75 4.86
CA LEU A 212 -12.61 -7.21 4.80
C LEU A 212 -13.76 -7.85 3.99
N HIS A 213 -14.99 -7.36 4.18
CA HIS A 213 -16.15 -7.88 3.47
C HIS A 213 -16.13 -7.49 1.98
N LYS A 214 -15.94 -6.21 1.66
CA LYS A 214 -16.06 -5.69 0.29
C LYS A 214 -14.93 -6.13 -0.63
N VAL A 215 -13.70 -6.25 -0.12
CA VAL A 215 -12.60 -6.75 -0.93
C VAL A 215 -12.82 -8.22 -1.30
N LYS A 216 -13.24 -9.04 -0.33
CA LYS A 216 -13.59 -10.44 -0.56
C LYS A 216 -14.71 -10.57 -1.59
N GLU A 217 -15.79 -9.81 -1.43
CA GLU A 217 -16.95 -9.79 -2.33
C GLU A 217 -16.54 -9.40 -3.77
N ARG A 218 -15.82 -8.29 -3.93
CA ARG A 218 -15.48 -7.70 -5.24
C ARG A 218 -14.43 -8.47 -6.02
N THR A 219 -13.54 -9.17 -5.31
CA THR A 219 -12.54 -10.03 -5.96
C THR A 219 -13.04 -11.44 -6.22
N GLY A 220 -14.27 -11.77 -5.81
CA GLY A 220 -14.81 -13.12 -5.91
C GLY A 220 -13.98 -14.12 -5.10
N ASP A 221 -13.66 -13.77 -3.85
CA ASP A 221 -12.92 -14.59 -2.89
C ASP A 221 -11.43 -14.78 -3.22
N LYS A 222 -10.83 -13.88 -4.01
CA LYS A 222 -9.42 -13.98 -4.47
C LYS A 222 -8.44 -13.07 -3.71
N GLN A 223 -8.96 -12.19 -2.86
CA GLN A 223 -8.18 -11.28 -2.05
C GLN A 223 -8.83 -11.14 -0.67
N HIS A 224 -8.02 -11.36 0.36
CA HIS A 224 -8.45 -11.33 1.75
C HIS A 224 -7.60 -10.35 2.54
N PRO A 225 -8.13 -9.16 2.85
CA PRO A 225 -7.45 -8.25 3.76
C PRO A 225 -7.20 -8.91 5.11
N ILE A 226 -6.04 -8.63 5.70
CA ILE A 226 -5.66 -9.10 7.04
C ILE A 226 -5.86 -7.96 8.01
N PHE A 227 -6.54 -8.24 9.12
CA PHE A 227 -6.62 -7.35 10.28
C PHE A 227 -5.74 -7.88 11.41
N SER A 228 -4.92 -7.02 12.00
CA SER A 228 -4.12 -7.35 13.18
C SER A 228 -4.12 -6.17 14.14
N GLY A 229 -4.62 -6.38 15.35
CA GLY A 229 -4.60 -5.36 16.40
C GLY A 229 -5.46 -5.76 17.58
N ASN A 230 -5.16 -5.20 18.74
CA ASN A 230 -6.01 -5.31 19.92
C ASN A 230 -6.82 -4.03 20.07
N VAL A 231 -8.08 -4.11 19.65
CA VAL A 231 -9.01 -2.97 19.71
C VAL A 231 -9.93 -3.19 20.89
N GLN A 232 -9.52 -2.70 22.06
CA GLN A 232 -10.41 -2.63 23.22
C GLN A 232 -11.50 -1.58 23.00
N ASP A 233 -11.17 -0.49 22.29
CA ASP A 233 -12.08 0.61 21.99
C ASP A 233 -12.19 0.85 20.48
N ASN A 234 -13.42 0.91 19.96
CA ASN A 234 -13.71 1.24 18.56
C ASN A 234 -13.49 2.74 18.29
N PHE A 235 -12.24 3.19 18.30
CA PHE A 235 -11.91 4.60 18.22
C PHE A 235 -12.25 5.24 16.87
N ALA A 236 -12.60 6.53 16.91
CA ALA A 236 -12.87 7.33 15.73
C ALA A 236 -11.59 7.62 14.96
N LEU A 237 -11.63 7.37 13.65
CA LEU A 237 -10.57 7.72 12.72
C LEU A 237 -10.81 9.08 12.09
N ALA A 238 -12.05 9.37 11.73
CA ALA A 238 -12.41 10.61 11.07
C ALA A 238 -13.87 10.95 11.36
N TRP A 239 -14.28 12.16 10.99
CA TRP A 239 -15.68 12.37 10.62
C TRP A 239 -15.98 11.61 9.32
N TYR A 240 -17.22 11.26 9.07
CA TYR A 240 -17.74 11.06 7.74
C TYR A 240 -18.73 12.19 7.46
N ALA A 241 -18.90 12.54 6.20
CA ALA A 241 -19.81 13.62 5.77
C ALA A 241 -19.64 14.96 6.55
N GLY A 242 -18.44 15.28 7.03
CA GLY A 242 -18.17 16.49 7.83
C GLY A 242 -18.87 16.49 9.20
N GLY A 243 -19.21 15.31 9.74
CA GLY A 243 -19.91 15.12 11.01
C GLY A 243 -21.43 15.11 10.87
N GLU A 244 -21.96 15.10 9.65
CA GLU A 244 -23.38 14.91 9.41
C GLU A 244 -23.80 13.45 9.64
N LYS A 245 -25.02 13.25 10.14
CA LYS A 245 -25.55 11.89 10.38
C LYS A 245 -25.93 11.16 9.09
N SER A 246 -26.25 11.91 8.04
CA SER A 246 -26.57 11.39 6.72
C SER A 246 -25.31 11.20 5.89
N LEU A 247 -25.16 10.02 5.29
CA LEU A 247 -24.09 9.76 4.34
C LEU A 247 -24.18 10.72 3.16
N ARG A 248 -23.03 11.23 2.75
CA ARG A 248 -22.89 11.90 1.46
C ARG A 248 -22.39 10.88 0.46
N PRO A 249 -23.11 10.61 -0.64
CA PRO A 249 -22.66 9.65 -1.64
C PRO A 249 -21.25 9.99 -2.16
N LEU A 250 -20.48 8.95 -2.48
CA LEU A 250 -19.20 9.11 -3.15
C LEU A 250 -19.44 9.27 -4.66
N PRO A 251 -18.49 9.87 -5.40
CA PRO A 251 -18.54 9.85 -6.86
C PRO A 251 -18.64 8.40 -7.35
N LYS A 252 -19.30 8.15 -8.48
CA LYS A 252 -19.52 6.80 -9.03
C LYS A 252 -18.26 6.17 -9.63
N TRP A 253 -17.12 6.21 -8.93
CA TRP A 253 -15.93 5.46 -9.30
C TRP A 253 -16.12 3.94 -9.04
N GLU A 254 -17.02 3.56 -8.12
CA GLU A 254 -17.34 2.16 -7.77
C GLU A 254 -17.84 1.33 -8.96
N THR A 255 -18.54 1.96 -9.91
CA THR A 255 -19.08 1.27 -11.10
C THR A 255 -18.00 0.88 -12.13
N ASN A 256 -16.77 1.38 -11.98
CA ASN A 256 -15.63 1.08 -12.84
C ASN A 256 -14.67 0.04 -12.25
N ILE A 257 -15.02 -0.56 -11.10
CA ILE A 257 -14.49 -1.87 -10.72
C ILE A 257 -15.15 -2.86 -11.67
N SER A 258 -14.69 -2.88 -12.92
CA SER A 258 -15.19 -3.80 -13.91
C SER A 258 -15.16 -5.18 -13.26
N SER A 259 -16.33 -5.80 -13.08
CA SER A 259 -16.47 -7.23 -12.88
C SER A 259 -15.35 -7.87 -13.69
N ILE A 260 -14.36 -8.50 -13.04
CA ILE A 260 -13.09 -8.93 -13.64
C ILE A 260 -13.42 -9.64 -14.96
N LYS A 261 -13.43 -8.88 -16.06
CA LYS A 261 -13.71 -9.35 -17.40
C LYS A 261 -12.34 -9.58 -17.99
N SER A 262 -12.21 -10.73 -18.63
CA SER A 262 -10.98 -11.28 -19.22
C SER A 262 -10.47 -10.49 -20.43
N GLY A 263 -10.29 -9.17 -20.29
CA GLY A 263 -9.75 -8.28 -21.30
C GLY A 263 -8.79 -7.29 -20.64
N LEU A 264 -7.61 -7.15 -21.23
CA LEU A 264 -6.53 -6.30 -20.73
C LEU A 264 -6.95 -4.82 -20.74
N ASP A 265 -6.91 -4.15 -19.59
CA ASP A 265 -7.13 -2.71 -19.46
C ASP A 265 -6.03 -1.93 -20.21
N VAL A 266 -6.39 -0.89 -20.96
CA VAL A 266 -5.47 -0.03 -21.73
C VAL A 266 -4.38 0.55 -20.82
N ARG A 267 -4.71 0.87 -19.56
CA ARG A 267 -3.71 1.35 -18.58
C ARG A 267 -2.77 0.24 -18.12
N GLN A 268 -3.27 -0.97 -17.93
CA GLN A 268 -2.45 -2.14 -17.62
C GLN A 268 -1.49 -2.47 -18.77
N VAL A 269 -1.96 -2.41 -20.01
CA VAL A 269 -1.12 -2.53 -21.22
C VAL A 269 -0.05 -1.44 -21.25
N ASN A 270 -0.38 -0.19 -20.92
CA ASN A 270 0.60 0.90 -20.87
C ASN A 270 1.60 0.77 -19.70
N SER A 271 1.19 0.21 -18.56
CA SER A 271 2.10 -0.14 -17.45
C SER A 271 3.04 -1.26 -17.87
N TRP A 272 2.52 -2.32 -18.51
CA TRP A 272 3.34 -3.42 -19.04
C TRP A 272 4.34 -2.96 -20.09
N LYS A 273 3.94 -2.04 -20.98
CA LYS A 273 4.87 -1.42 -21.94
C LYS A 273 6.00 -0.65 -21.25
N ARG A 274 5.69 0.09 -20.17
CA ARG A 274 6.69 0.80 -19.36
C ARG A 274 7.61 -0.16 -18.62
N MET A 275 7.06 -1.18 -17.96
CA MET A 275 7.86 -2.23 -17.32
C MET A 275 8.76 -2.94 -18.33
N LEU A 276 8.25 -3.27 -19.51
CA LEU A 276 9.03 -3.90 -20.57
C LEU A 276 10.17 -3.00 -21.02
N ALA A 277 9.94 -1.69 -21.18
CA ALA A 277 11.00 -0.73 -21.49
C ALA A 277 12.06 -0.70 -20.38
N ASN A 278 11.64 -0.59 -19.11
CA ASN A 278 12.56 -0.55 -17.96
C ASN A 278 13.37 -1.85 -17.82
N TYR A 279 12.75 -3.01 -18.00
CA TYR A 279 13.48 -4.28 -17.94
C TYR A 279 14.46 -4.44 -19.09
N ARG A 280 14.13 -3.95 -20.30
CA ARG A 280 15.07 -3.94 -21.43
C ARG A 280 16.25 -3.01 -21.17
N GLU A 281 16.02 -1.83 -20.61
CA GLU A 281 17.10 -0.92 -20.21
C GLU A 281 17.98 -1.54 -19.11
N ASN A 282 17.38 -2.17 -18.11
CA ASN A 282 18.12 -2.88 -17.07
C ASN A 282 18.92 -4.05 -17.64
N LEU A 283 18.36 -4.81 -18.59
CA LEU A 283 19.08 -5.88 -19.27
C LEU A 283 20.33 -5.36 -19.98
N LEU A 284 20.24 -4.23 -20.68
CA LEU A 284 21.39 -3.59 -21.33
C LEU A 284 22.47 -3.21 -20.32
N LEU A 285 22.10 -2.64 -19.17
CA LEU A 285 23.05 -2.29 -18.11
C LEU A 285 23.72 -3.52 -17.49
N ILE A 286 22.96 -4.61 -17.30
CA ILE A 286 23.51 -5.88 -16.82
C ILE A 286 24.51 -6.44 -17.84
N GLU A 287 24.16 -6.43 -19.13
CA GLU A 287 25.04 -6.91 -20.20
C GLU A 287 26.29 -6.06 -20.35
N GLU A 288 26.18 -4.73 -20.22
CA GLU A 288 27.31 -3.80 -20.20
C GLU A 288 28.28 -4.14 -19.05
N ARG A 289 27.76 -4.31 -17.82
CA ARG A 289 28.58 -4.71 -16.67
C ARG A 289 29.20 -6.09 -16.83
N MET A 290 28.49 -7.03 -17.46
CA MET A 290 29.05 -8.35 -17.77
C MET A 290 30.18 -8.26 -18.80
N SER A 291 30.14 -7.28 -19.71
CA SER A 291 31.17 -7.06 -20.74
C SER A 291 32.48 -6.49 -20.20
N GLU A 292 32.50 -5.97 -18.97
CA GLU A 292 33.72 -5.54 -18.28
C GLU A 292 34.66 -6.72 -17.94
N TYR A 293 34.13 -7.95 -17.94
CA TYR A 293 34.89 -9.17 -17.68
C TYR A 293 35.40 -9.77 -18.99
N VAL A 294 36.72 -10.02 -19.07
CA VAL A 294 37.37 -10.57 -20.26
C VAL A 294 37.01 -12.04 -20.47
N GLU A 295 36.91 -12.83 -19.40
CA GLU A 295 36.54 -14.24 -19.46
C GLU A 295 35.16 -14.49 -18.84
N PHE A 296 34.36 -15.33 -19.49
CA PHE A 296 32.99 -15.64 -19.04
C PHE A 296 32.93 -16.28 -17.63
N ASN A 297 33.92 -17.11 -17.29
CA ASN A 297 34.05 -17.76 -15.99
C ASN A 297 34.36 -16.77 -14.84
N GLN A 298 34.78 -15.54 -15.16
CA GLN A 298 35.07 -14.47 -14.19
C GLN A 298 33.85 -13.63 -13.87
N ILE A 299 32.78 -13.73 -14.67
CA ILE A 299 31.54 -12.98 -14.43
C ILE A 299 30.92 -13.47 -13.12
N PRO A 300 30.69 -12.57 -12.14
CA PRO A 300 29.99 -12.92 -10.92
C PRO A 300 28.65 -13.60 -11.19
N LEU A 301 28.41 -14.73 -10.52
CA LEU A 301 27.19 -15.54 -10.68
C LEU A 301 25.90 -14.72 -10.47
N GLN A 302 25.97 -13.68 -9.64
CA GLN A 302 24.86 -12.74 -9.43
C GLN A 302 24.43 -12.02 -10.72
N TYR A 303 25.37 -11.63 -11.59
CA TYR A 303 25.02 -10.96 -12.84
C TYR A 303 24.35 -11.93 -13.82
N VAL A 304 24.84 -13.16 -13.89
CA VAL A 304 24.22 -14.22 -14.70
C VAL A 304 22.80 -14.52 -14.21
N LYS A 305 22.58 -14.62 -12.90
CA LYS A 305 21.25 -14.83 -12.32
C LYS A 305 20.33 -13.64 -12.57
N ASN A 306 20.81 -12.41 -12.39
CA ASN A 306 20.04 -11.20 -12.62
C ASN A 306 19.66 -11.03 -14.08
N LYS A 307 20.57 -11.38 -15.01
CA LYS A 307 20.31 -11.42 -16.44
C LYS A 307 19.14 -12.36 -16.75
N ASN A 308 19.25 -13.63 -16.35
CA ASN A 308 18.22 -14.64 -16.62
C ASN A 308 16.85 -14.23 -16.02
N LEU A 309 16.83 -13.72 -14.78
CA LEU A 309 15.60 -13.24 -14.16
C LEU A 309 14.99 -12.04 -14.90
N THR A 310 15.83 -11.15 -15.45
CA THR A 310 15.37 -10.00 -16.22
C THR A 310 14.84 -10.43 -17.57
N GLU A 311 15.49 -11.39 -18.24
CA GLU A 311 15.02 -12.01 -19.49
C GLU A 311 13.68 -12.73 -19.31
N ASP A 312 13.50 -13.50 -18.22
CA ASP A 312 12.24 -14.18 -17.91
C ASP A 312 11.09 -13.18 -17.72
N LYS A 313 11.35 -12.07 -17.02
CA LYS A 313 10.36 -10.99 -16.83
C LYS A 313 10.03 -10.26 -18.14
N ILE A 314 11.02 -10.05 -19.00
CA ILE A 314 10.80 -9.51 -20.36
C ILE A 314 9.92 -10.47 -21.15
N ALA A 315 10.23 -11.77 -21.15
CA ALA A 315 9.47 -12.77 -21.89
C ALA A 315 8.01 -12.86 -21.43
N ASP A 316 7.77 -12.87 -20.11
CA ASP A 316 6.41 -12.85 -19.53
C ASP A 316 5.63 -11.59 -19.94
N LEU A 317 6.28 -10.41 -19.93
CA LEU A 317 5.66 -9.15 -20.38
C LEU A 317 5.40 -9.12 -21.88
N GLU A 318 6.32 -9.64 -22.70
CA GLU A 318 6.15 -9.76 -24.15
C GLU A 318 4.99 -10.69 -24.51
N GLN A 319 4.84 -11.81 -23.80
CA GLN A 319 3.71 -12.73 -23.94
C GLN A 319 2.39 -12.04 -23.54
N LYS A 320 2.38 -11.36 -22.40
CA LYS A 320 1.23 -10.59 -21.90
C LYS A 320 0.79 -9.46 -22.84
N LEU A 321 1.75 -8.85 -23.54
CA LEU A 321 1.51 -7.78 -24.51
C LEU A 321 1.21 -8.28 -25.93
N GLY A 322 1.31 -9.59 -26.19
CA GLY A 322 1.15 -10.17 -27.52
C GLY A 322 2.23 -9.73 -28.52
N ILE A 323 3.44 -9.40 -28.03
CA ILE A 323 4.57 -8.93 -28.86
C ILE A 323 5.31 -10.12 -29.50
N LYS A 324 5.27 -11.29 -28.86
CA LYS A 324 5.77 -12.55 -29.42
C LYS A 324 4.62 -13.55 -29.56
N GLY A 325 4.43 -14.02 -30.79
CA GLY A 325 3.70 -15.22 -31.17
C GLY A 325 4.60 -16.08 -32.04
#